data_AF-A0A396HM87-F1
#
_entry.id   AF-A0A396HM87-F1
#
_cell.length_a   1.000
_cell.length_b   1.000
_cell.length_c   1.000
_cell.angle_alpha   90.00
_cell.angle_beta   90.00
_cell.angle_gamma   90.00
#
_symmetry.space_group_name_H-M   'P 1'
#
loop_
_entity.id
_entity.type
_entity.pdbx_description
1 polymer ?
#
loop_
_entity_poly.entity_id
_entity_poly.type
_entity_poly.pdbx_seq_one_letter_code
_entity_poly.pdbx_strand_id
1 'polypeptide(L)'
;MAYSKILHFSILVISLLFSATIMAQDSPLYLNTICPNNVTKPSSTFQSNLLNLFSSLSSKAKGNTKFYNHTVTSINPSESVYGSFMCRGDIPSLLCQDCIVKATNQLSSACSLSKQAVIWYGECMVRYSNISFFSTIDMMPGFHWCNTANVTNTKSFVSLLFTTMNRTVDEAASPLIGDKNEKFATKEAQDSENQTLYCLAQCTPDLSPNDCRTCLSSAIEKVSKSCDGKVGGRFLYPSCNVRYELYPFYRSITVLSPNELAPRTNDSKQDSKLSEESFYLSYNCSRNHNTITDKNIKLLLSYLLSNATIGKKFHSLKVEEIVYGLFMCRGDLPSRLCVQCVKNATEELYSKCQYSPQGIIWYSHCLLRYSNQYFFNHFETRPMFSDINVTNDPIPDQNLFTNALSNQLSELVNVTGNNDEKFTTNSLILNDKQTLYTVEQCTKDLSTDECNSCLNDMISKEIPWSFLGSVGGRILYPSCNLRFELFKFYMDGDEALLPTRHAEKKTIIFIVVPIIILVMLFSIGYFLIKRWRRKSRKTILRENCKYYLWKNKKVLLKMQFLINFKQV
;
A
#
# COMPACT_ATOMS: atom_id res chain seq x y z
N MET A 1 18.80 14.26 -40.93
CA MET A 1 17.63 14.85 -40.24
C MET A 1 16.50 13.85 -39.99
N ALA A 2 15.96 13.14 -41.00
CA ALA A 2 14.85 12.18 -40.78
C ALA A 2 15.21 10.96 -39.90
N TYR A 3 16.43 10.42 -40.04
CA TYR A 3 16.89 9.27 -39.25
C TYR A 3 17.04 9.57 -37.74
N SER A 4 17.48 10.79 -37.41
CA SER A 4 17.60 11.27 -36.02
C SER A 4 16.24 11.45 -35.36
N LYS A 5 15.20 11.85 -36.11
CA LYS A 5 13.84 11.98 -35.59
C LYS A 5 13.18 10.63 -35.29
N ILE A 6 13.47 9.59 -36.09
CA ILE A 6 12.94 8.23 -35.87
C ILE A 6 13.63 7.60 -34.66
N LEU A 7 14.95 7.74 -34.52
CA LEU A 7 15.69 7.25 -33.36
C LEU A 7 15.20 7.90 -32.06
N HIS A 8 14.96 9.22 -32.06
CA HIS A 8 14.38 9.90 -30.90
C HIS A 8 12.98 9.42 -30.57
N PHE A 9 12.11 9.20 -31.56
CA PHE A 9 10.76 8.69 -31.33
C PHE A 9 10.78 7.26 -30.75
N SER A 10 11.66 6.39 -31.24
CA SER A 10 11.84 5.04 -30.68
C SER A 10 12.35 5.06 -29.24
N ILE A 11 13.30 5.94 -28.90
CA ILE A 11 13.78 6.11 -27.52
C ILE A 11 12.68 6.65 -26.61
N LEU A 12 11.86 7.58 -27.10
CA LEU A 12 10.75 8.18 -26.34
C LEU A 12 9.63 7.16 -26.07
N VAL A 13 9.32 6.29 -27.05
CA VAL A 13 8.37 5.19 -26.88
C VAL A 13 8.93 4.12 -25.94
N ILE A 14 10.22 3.77 -26.03
CA ILE A 14 10.84 2.84 -25.09
C ILE A 14 10.86 3.45 -23.67
N SER A 15 11.18 4.74 -23.53
CA SER A 15 11.10 5.48 -22.27
C SER A 15 9.69 5.49 -21.69
N LEU A 16 8.66 5.71 -22.51
CA LEU A 16 7.25 5.66 -22.08
C LEU A 16 6.80 4.25 -21.71
N LEU A 17 7.29 3.21 -22.42
CA LEU A 17 7.02 1.82 -22.09
C LEU A 17 7.73 1.36 -20.81
N PHE A 18 8.95 1.86 -20.54
CA PHE A 18 9.65 1.65 -19.27
C PHE A 18 9.03 2.46 -18.12
N SER A 19 8.43 3.61 -18.40
CA SER A 19 7.67 4.40 -17.41
C SER A 19 6.34 3.72 -17.04
N ALA A 20 5.74 2.98 -17.98
CA ALA A 20 4.54 2.17 -17.73
C ALA A 20 4.83 0.86 -16.97
N THR A 21 6.11 0.50 -16.76
CA THR A 21 6.55 -0.60 -15.88
C THR A 21 7.07 -0.11 -14.53
N ILE A 22 6.73 1.11 -14.10
CA ILE A 22 6.82 1.43 -12.68
C ILE A 22 5.80 0.51 -12.01
N MET A 23 6.27 -0.63 -11.52
CA MET A 23 5.53 -1.46 -10.59
C MET A 23 4.99 -0.50 -9.53
N ALA A 24 3.69 -0.57 -9.24
CA ALA A 24 3.15 -0.05 -8.00
C ALA A 24 3.86 -0.82 -6.88
N GLN A 25 5.07 -0.38 -6.56
CA GLN A 25 5.90 -0.97 -5.55
C GLN A 25 5.52 -0.27 -4.27
N ASP A 26 4.92 -1.07 -3.39
CA ASP A 26 4.39 -0.66 -2.13
C ASP A 26 5.37 0.26 -1.40
N SER A 27 4.87 1.36 -0.86
CA SER A 27 5.75 2.28 -0.16
C SER A 27 6.01 1.76 1.25
N PRO A 28 7.28 1.57 1.65
CA PRO A 28 7.65 1.29 3.03
C PRO A 28 6.80 2.07 4.03
N LEU A 29 6.26 1.35 5.02
CA LEU A 29 5.34 1.93 5.99
C LEU A 29 6.08 2.91 6.90
N TYR A 30 5.82 4.20 6.73
CA TYR A 30 6.41 5.23 7.58
C TYR A 30 5.88 5.10 9.02
N LEU A 31 6.78 4.96 10.00
CA LEU A 31 6.37 4.90 11.40
C LEU A 31 6.56 6.23 12.12
N ASN A 32 7.81 6.70 12.21
CA ASN A 32 8.12 7.95 12.88
C ASN A 32 9.52 8.45 12.49
N THR A 33 9.76 9.76 12.67
CA THR A 33 11.07 10.41 12.53
C THR A 33 11.28 11.33 13.70
N ILE A 34 12.47 11.29 14.31
CA ILE A 34 12.85 12.21 15.38
C ILE A 34 14.14 12.93 15.02
N CYS A 35 14.04 14.27 14.97
CA CYS A 35 15.12 15.17 14.58
C CYS A 35 15.26 16.28 15.62
N PRO A 36 16.18 16.11 16.60
CA PRO A 36 16.36 17.06 17.68
C PRO A 36 16.80 18.45 17.22
N ASN A 37 16.49 19.47 18.02
CA ASN A 37 16.79 20.89 17.71
C ASN A 37 18.28 21.27 17.78
N ASN A 38 19.18 20.30 17.99
CA ASN A 38 20.62 20.54 17.92
C ASN A 38 21.07 20.56 16.45
N VAL A 39 21.12 21.75 15.88
CA VAL A 39 21.32 21.95 14.44
C VAL A 39 22.73 22.41 14.08
N THR A 40 23.15 22.07 12.86
CA THR A 40 24.32 22.64 12.20
C THR A 40 23.94 23.88 11.38
N LYS A 41 24.93 24.66 10.96
CA LYS A 41 24.72 25.76 10.01
C LYS A 41 24.44 25.21 8.61
N PRO A 42 23.59 25.88 7.81
CA PRO A 42 23.45 25.56 6.39
C PRO A 42 24.80 25.64 5.67
N SER A 43 25.02 24.75 4.71
CA SER A 43 26.27 24.60 3.94
C SER A 43 27.52 24.32 4.80
N SER A 44 27.34 23.70 5.97
CA SER A 44 28.46 23.21 6.80
C SER A 44 29.10 21.96 6.23
N THR A 45 30.35 21.69 6.64
CA THR A 45 31.05 20.43 6.32
C THR A 45 30.26 19.22 6.82
N PHE A 46 29.65 19.31 8.00
CA PHE A 46 28.76 18.29 8.55
C PHE A 46 27.60 17.99 7.61
N GLN A 47 26.94 19.01 7.06
CA GLN A 47 25.83 18.80 6.13
C GLN A 47 26.29 18.09 4.85
N SER A 48 27.45 18.48 4.29
CA SER A 48 28.02 17.77 3.14
C SER A 48 28.39 16.33 3.47
N ASN A 49 28.98 16.09 4.64
CA ASN A 49 29.34 14.75 5.11
C ASN A 49 28.11 13.88 5.36
N LEU A 50 27.02 14.47 5.84
CA LEU A 50 25.75 13.79 6.04
C LEU A 50 25.13 13.33 4.71
N LEU A 51 25.17 14.16 3.67
CA LEU A 51 24.73 13.76 2.32
C LEU A 51 25.59 12.62 1.75
N ASN A 52 26.91 12.68 1.96
CA ASN A 52 27.83 11.61 1.57
C ASN A 52 27.54 10.30 2.32
N LEU A 53 27.22 10.39 3.62
CA LEU A 53 26.81 9.26 4.43
C LEU A 53 25.54 8.62 3.89
N PHE A 54 24.49 9.41 3.59
CA PHE A 54 23.24 8.89 3.02
C PHE A 54 23.45 8.18 1.68
N SER A 55 24.26 8.75 0.79
CA SER A 55 24.63 8.09 -0.46
C SER A 55 25.34 6.75 -0.20
N SER A 56 26.23 6.70 0.79
CA SER A 56 26.98 5.49 1.15
C SER A 56 26.05 4.41 1.71
N LEU A 57 25.16 4.76 2.65
CA LEU A 57 24.18 3.84 3.24
C LEU A 57 23.26 3.25 2.15
N SER A 58 22.66 4.08 1.31
CA SER A 58 21.78 3.64 0.22
C SER A 58 22.50 2.78 -0.82
N SER A 59 23.77 3.09 -1.13
CA SER A 59 24.57 2.27 -2.05
C SER A 59 24.87 0.88 -1.50
N LYS A 60 25.00 0.77 -0.17
CA LYS A 60 25.38 -0.46 0.53
C LYS A 60 24.20 -1.34 0.90
N ALA A 61 22.98 -0.83 0.88
CA ALA A 61 21.74 -1.58 1.04
C ALA A 61 21.42 -2.49 -0.17
N LYS A 62 22.42 -3.13 -0.78
CA LYS A 62 22.30 -4.04 -1.92
C LYS A 62 22.64 -5.46 -1.49
N GLY A 63 22.08 -6.45 -2.20
CA GLY A 63 22.28 -7.86 -1.87
C GLY A 63 21.77 -8.17 -0.46
N ASN A 64 22.46 -9.03 0.27
CA ASN A 64 21.98 -9.52 1.58
C ASN A 64 22.43 -8.66 2.78
N THR A 65 22.87 -7.41 2.56
CA THR A 65 23.28 -6.53 3.66
C THR A 65 22.04 -5.99 4.39
N LYS A 66 21.74 -6.55 5.58
CA LYS A 66 20.63 -6.12 6.45
C LYS A 66 21.03 -5.07 7.48
N PHE A 67 22.31 -4.96 7.77
CA PHE A 67 22.87 -3.97 8.67
C PHE A 67 24.19 -3.46 8.12
N TYR A 68 24.38 -2.15 8.22
CA TYR A 68 25.64 -1.52 7.84
C TYR A 68 25.82 -0.24 8.64
N ASN A 69 27.05 -0.02 9.09
CA ASN A 69 27.48 1.22 9.70
C ASN A 69 28.58 1.87 8.86
N HIS A 70 28.63 3.20 8.88
CA HIS A 70 29.61 3.97 8.14
C HIS A 70 29.96 5.26 8.87
N THR A 71 31.19 5.72 8.67
CA THR A 71 31.68 6.98 9.21
C THR A 71 32.26 7.81 8.08
N VAL A 72 31.77 9.04 7.95
CA VAL A 72 32.40 10.06 7.11
C VAL A 72 33.25 10.93 8.04
N THR A 73 34.57 10.75 7.96
CA THR A 73 35.52 11.45 8.84
C THR A 73 35.82 12.85 8.33
N SER A 74 36.05 13.78 9.26
CA SER A 74 36.52 15.13 8.99
C SER A 74 37.72 15.46 9.85
N ILE A 75 38.53 16.42 9.40
CA ILE A 75 39.67 16.96 10.18
C ILE A 75 39.17 17.54 11.51
N ASN A 76 38.00 18.20 11.49
CA ASN A 76 37.30 18.62 12.70
C ASN A 76 36.38 17.47 13.16
N PRO A 77 36.62 16.83 14.32
CA PRO A 77 35.81 15.71 14.79
C PRO A 77 34.31 16.04 14.92
N SER A 78 33.96 17.30 15.22
CA SER A 78 32.55 17.74 15.33
C SER A 78 31.80 17.79 13.99
N GLU A 79 32.52 17.72 12.88
CA GLU A 79 31.97 17.65 11.51
C GLU A 79 31.98 16.21 10.95
N SER A 80 32.50 15.24 11.72
CA SER A 80 32.39 13.81 11.37
C SER A 80 30.96 13.33 11.57
N VAL A 81 30.53 12.37 10.74
CA VAL A 81 29.17 11.83 10.79
C VAL A 81 29.22 10.31 10.87
N TYR A 82 28.54 9.76 11.86
CA TYR A 82 28.35 8.34 12.09
C TYR A 82 26.93 7.98 11.70
N GLY A 83 26.76 6.92 10.91
CA GLY A 83 25.43 6.44 10.56
C GLY A 83 25.35 4.94 10.43
N SER A 84 24.14 4.43 10.55
CA SER A 84 23.82 3.04 10.27
C SER A 84 22.42 2.89 9.70
N PHE A 85 22.20 1.75 9.06
CA PHE A 85 20.85 1.25 8.80
C PHE A 85 20.70 -0.17 9.32
N MET A 86 19.46 -0.54 9.63
CA MET A 86 19.05 -1.89 9.96
C MET A 86 17.71 -2.21 9.31
N CYS A 87 17.64 -3.30 8.56
CA CYS A 87 16.39 -3.86 8.08
C CYS A 87 15.84 -4.89 9.06
N ARG A 88 14.52 -5.05 9.09
CA ARG A 88 13.88 -6.09 9.87
C ARG A 88 14.25 -7.48 9.32
N GLY A 89 14.47 -8.45 10.20
CA GLY A 89 15.12 -9.73 9.85
C GLY A 89 14.38 -10.53 8.77
N ASP A 90 13.06 -10.45 8.71
CA ASP A 90 12.18 -11.15 7.77
C ASP A 90 11.96 -10.41 6.44
N ILE A 91 12.57 -9.23 6.25
CA ILE A 91 12.35 -8.41 5.05
C ILE A 91 13.31 -8.84 3.93
N PRO A 92 12.83 -9.15 2.70
CA PRO A 92 13.70 -9.44 1.57
C PRO A 92 14.62 -8.28 1.19
N SER A 93 15.73 -8.63 0.54
CA SER A 93 16.79 -7.68 0.17
C SER A 93 16.31 -6.50 -0.67
N LEU A 94 15.38 -6.71 -1.62
CA LEU A 94 14.85 -5.64 -2.45
C LEU A 94 14.01 -4.64 -1.63
N LEU A 95 13.07 -5.13 -0.82
CA LEU A 95 12.23 -4.28 0.04
C LEU A 95 13.05 -3.52 1.09
N CYS A 96 14.09 -4.18 1.63
CA CYS A 96 15.06 -3.54 2.51
C CYS A 96 15.78 -2.37 1.79
N GLN A 97 16.27 -2.61 0.57
CA GLN A 97 16.93 -1.57 -0.24
C GLN A 97 16.02 -0.36 -0.46
N ASP A 98 14.78 -0.60 -0.87
CA ASP A 98 13.82 0.48 -1.14
C ASP A 98 13.48 1.27 0.12
N CYS A 99 13.36 0.58 1.26
CA CYS A 99 13.18 1.21 2.55
C CYS A 99 14.37 2.12 2.92
N ILE A 100 15.61 1.65 2.78
CA ILE A 100 16.80 2.48 3.08
C ILE A 100 16.86 3.71 2.16
N VAL A 101 16.58 3.55 0.87
CA VAL A 101 16.59 4.65 -0.09
C VAL A 101 15.53 5.69 0.28
N LYS A 102 14.30 5.27 0.61
CA LYS A 102 13.25 6.21 1.03
C LYS A 102 13.58 6.89 2.37
N ALA A 103 14.07 6.12 3.35
CA ALA A 103 14.43 6.63 4.66
C ALA A 103 15.55 7.68 4.59
N THR A 104 16.61 7.42 3.83
CA THR A 104 17.71 8.38 3.65
C THR A 104 17.26 9.63 2.89
N ASN A 105 16.42 9.48 1.86
CA ASN A 105 15.83 10.63 1.15
C ASN A 105 14.97 11.47 2.09
N GLN A 106 14.10 10.86 2.90
CA GLN A 106 13.25 11.57 3.83
C GLN A 106 14.05 12.27 4.94
N LEU A 107 15.09 11.64 5.48
CA LEU A 107 16.02 12.28 6.41
C LEU A 107 16.75 13.46 5.76
N SER A 108 17.16 13.33 4.50
CA SER A 108 17.85 14.40 3.77
C SER A 108 17.00 15.65 3.59
N SER A 109 15.67 15.52 3.53
CA SER A 109 14.74 16.65 3.43
C SER A 109 14.27 17.14 4.80
N ALA A 110 13.78 16.24 5.66
CA ALA A 110 13.13 16.60 6.92
C ALA A 110 14.12 16.99 8.02
N CYS A 111 15.35 16.47 7.96
CA CYS A 111 16.33 16.55 9.06
C CYS A 111 17.68 17.08 8.61
N SER A 112 17.72 17.76 7.47
CA SER A 112 18.92 18.24 6.77
C SER A 112 19.91 19.05 7.63
N LEU A 113 19.44 19.72 8.67
CA LEU A 113 20.25 20.53 9.58
C LEU A 113 20.46 19.89 10.95
N SER A 114 19.74 18.83 11.31
CA SER A 114 19.90 18.19 12.62
C SER A 114 21.23 17.44 12.68
N LYS A 115 21.94 17.53 13.81
CA LYS A 115 23.19 16.79 14.05
C LYS A 115 23.00 15.32 14.38
N GLN A 116 21.77 14.91 14.71
CA GLN A 116 21.41 13.52 14.89
C GLN A 116 19.97 13.30 14.44
N ALA A 117 19.65 12.12 13.94
CA ALA A 117 18.26 11.75 13.69
C ALA A 117 18.12 10.24 13.64
N VAL A 118 16.89 9.79 13.88
CA VAL A 118 16.47 8.42 13.63
C VAL A 118 15.13 8.45 12.92
N ILE A 119 14.99 7.61 11.89
CA ILE A 119 13.75 7.35 11.19
C ILE A 119 13.45 5.86 11.26
N TRP A 120 12.18 5.53 11.49
CA TRP A 120 11.69 4.17 11.51
C TRP A 120 10.60 4.00 10.45
N TYR A 121 10.73 2.89 9.72
CA TYR A 121 9.72 2.31 8.87
C TYR A 121 9.34 0.92 9.40
N GLY A 122 8.26 0.34 8.89
CA GLY A 122 7.84 -1.03 9.18
C GLY A 122 8.93 -2.06 8.86
N GLU A 123 9.74 -1.77 7.84
CA GLU A 123 10.73 -2.65 7.23
C GLU A 123 12.18 -2.32 7.62
N CYS A 124 12.48 -1.07 8.01
CA CYS A 124 13.84 -0.65 8.30
C CYS A 124 13.94 0.55 9.25
N MET A 125 15.15 0.79 9.76
CA MET A 125 15.55 1.98 10.51
C MET A 125 16.82 2.56 9.86
N VAL A 126 16.89 3.90 9.78
CA VAL A 126 18.14 4.63 9.49
C VAL A 126 18.41 5.62 10.60
N ARG A 127 19.67 5.70 11.05
CA ARG A 127 20.10 6.64 12.09
C ARG A 127 21.43 7.28 11.75
N TYR A 128 21.61 8.53 12.16
CA TYR A 128 22.92 9.19 12.15
C TYR A 128 23.13 10.10 13.36
N SER A 129 24.39 10.44 13.63
CA SER A 129 24.81 11.36 14.69
C SER A 129 26.21 11.94 14.42
N ASN A 130 26.53 13.07 15.04
CA ASN A 130 27.89 13.62 15.12
C ASN A 130 28.74 12.96 16.23
N ILE A 131 28.16 12.04 17.00
CA ILE A 131 28.81 11.25 18.03
C ILE A 131 28.65 9.76 17.67
N SER A 132 29.73 8.98 17.79
CA SER A 132 29.68 7.54 17.54
C SER A 132 28.73 6.86 18.53
N PHE A 133 27.88 5.97 18.00
CA PHE A 133 26.93 5.16 18.77
C PHE A 133 27.06 3.65 18.49
N PHE A 134 28.10 3.25 17.75
CA PHE A 134 28.30 1.85 17.38
C PHE A 134 28.68 1.00 18.59
N SER A 135 28.09 -0.19 18.67
CA SER A 135 28.31 -1.16 19.75
C SER A 135 28.02 -0.62 21.16
N THR A 136 27.24 0.45 21.26
CA THR A 136 26.79 1.03 22.53
C THR A 136 25.27 1.01 22.59
N ILE A 137 24.74 0.63 23.75
CA ILE A 137 23.30 0.63 23.97
C ILE A 137 22.75 2.07 23.97
N ASP A 138 21.72 2.29 23.17
CA ASP A 138 21.02 3.57 23.11
C ASP A 138 19.51 3.35 23.08
N MET A 139 18.88 3.80 24.16
CA MET A 139 17.44 3.70 24.38
C MET A 139 16.75 5.05 24.21
N MET A 140 17.38 6.07 23.61
CA MET A 140 16.77 7.38 23.41
C MET A 140 17.04 7.95 22.01
N PRO A 141 16.00 8.49 21.34
CA PRO A 141 14.61 8.61 21.78
C PRO A 141 13.83 7.29 21.70
N GLY A 142 12.77 7.14 22.49
CA GLY A 142 11.88 5.99 22.47
C GLY A 142 10.52 6.36 21.90
N PHE A 143 9.96 5.49 21.07
CA PHE A 143 8.64 5.69 20.46
C PHE A 143 7.80 4.42 20.60
N HIS A 144 6.52 4.57 20.94
CA HIS A 144 5.58 3.47 21.00
C HIS A 144 4.45 3.68 20.01
N TRP A 145 3.87 2.59 19.57
CA TRP A 145 2.66 2.59 18.77
C TRP A 145 1.79 1.43 19.24
N CYS A 146 0.60 1.75 19.74
CA CYS A 146 -0.33 0.75 20.24
C CYS A 146 -1.42 0.47 19.22
N ASN A 147 -1.84 -0.79 19.14
CA ASN A 147 -3.09 -1.13 18.52
C ASN A 147 -4.23 -0.49 19.35
N THR A 148 -5.21 0.12 18.69
CA THR A 148 -6.27 0.83 19.42
C THR A 148 -7.30 -0.11 20.03
N ALA A 149 -7.43 -1.34 19.53
CA ALA A 149 -8.35 -2.35 20.04
C ALA A 149 -7.89 -2.96 21.39
N ASN A 150 -8.86 -3.28 22.23
CA ASN A 150 -8.63 -3.83 23.57
C ASN A 150 -8.78 -5.35 23.59
N VAL A 151 -7.99 -6.03 24.42
CA VAL A 151 -8.17 -7.46 24.70
C VAL A 151 -9.41 -7.70 25.57
N THR A 152 -10.01 -8.87 25.45
CA THR A 152 -11.18 -9.26 26.24
C THR A 152 -10.81 -9.59 27.70
N ASN A 153 -9.73 -10.36 27.91
CA ASN A 153 -9.22 -10.72 29.22
C ASN A 153 -7.78 -10.23 29.41
N THR A 154 -7.63 -9.05 30.01
CA THR A 154 -6.33 -8.42 30.22
C THR A 154 -5.38 -9.28 31.05
N LYS A 155 -5.88 -9.99 32.06
CA LYS A 155 -5.01 -10.70 33.02
C LYS A 155 -4.34 -11.94 32.40
N SER A 156 -5.11 -12.79 31.71
CA SER A 156 -4.54 -13.96 31.01
C SER A 156 -3.61 -13.52 29.89
N PHE A 157 -4.05 -12.55 29.09
CA PHE A 157 -3.31 -12.04 27.96
C PHE A 157 -1.95 -11.46 28.36
N VAL A 158 -1.90 -10.61 29.39
CA VAL A 158 -0.65 -10.00 29.85
C VAL A 158 0.37 -11.05 30.29
N SER A 159 -0.08 -12.11 30.98
CA SER A 159 0.80 -13.22 31.39
C SER A 159 1.38 -13.97 30.18
N LEU A 160 0.53 -14.29 29.20
CA LEU A 160 0.93 -14.92 27.95
C LEU A 160 1.90 -14.05 27.15
N LEU A 161 1.61 -12.74 27.06
CA LEU A 161 2.43 -11.75 26.38
C LEU A 161 3.83 -11.68 26.98
N PHE A 162 3.95 -11.45 28.29
CA PHE A 162 5.25 -11.35 28.95
C PHE A 162 6.08 -12.64 28.80
N THR A 163 5.44 -13.79 28.99
CA THR A 163 6.11 -15.10 28.85
C THR A 163 6.63 -15.30 27.44
N THR A 164 5.81 -15.02 26.43
CA THR A 164 6.16 -15.22 25.02
C THR A 164 7.21 -14.20 24.55
N MET A 165 7.06 -12.93 24.94
CA MET A 165 8.03 -11.87 24.62
C MET A 165 9.40 -12.14 25.24
N ASN A 166 9.48 -12.53 26.52
CA ASN A 166 10.76 -12.85 27.16
C ASN A 166 11.48 -14.00 26.43
N ARG A 167 10.76 -15.06 26.05
CA ARG A 167 11.32 -16.15 25.24
C ARG A 167 11.77 -15.68 23.85
N THR A 168 11.08 -14.70 23.27
CA THR A 168 11.46 -14.09 21.98
C THR A 168 12.75 -13.28 22.13
N VAL A 169 12.90 -12.54 23.23
CA VAL A 169 14.12 -11.79 23.55
C VAL A 169 15.31 -12.70 23.79
N ASP A 170 15.13 -13.80 24.50
CA ASP A 170 16.16 -14.82 24.69
C ASP A 170 16.75 -15.30 23.37
N GLU A 171 15.88 -15.63 22.42
CA GLU A 171 16.26 -16.12 21.09
C GLU A 171 16.88 -15.02 20.22
N ALA A 172 16.36 -13.79 20.26
CA ALA A 172 16.93 -12.67 19.50
C ALA A 172 18.32 -12.29 20.01
N ALA A 173 18.54 -12.31 21.34
CA ALA A 173 19.83 -11.93 21.94
C ALA A 173 20.91 -12.99 21.72
N SER A 174 20.53 -14.27 21.85
CA SER A 174 21.42 -15.44 21.84
C SER A 174 20.76 -16.65 21.17
N PRO A 175 20.64 -16.68 19.83
CA PRO A 175 19.98 -17.79 19.16
C PRO A 175 20.78 -19.09 19.32
N LEU A 176 20.06 -20.20 19.55
CA LEU A 176 20.65 -21.55 19.66
C LEU A 176 20.99 -22.14 18.28
N ILE A 177 20.27 -21.72 17.23
CA ILE A 177 20.34 -22.19 15.85
C ILE A 177 20.27 -20.96 14.93
N GLY A 178 21.01 -20.96 13.82
CA GLY A 178 21.01 -19.85 12.85
C GLY A 178 22.18 -18.87 13.00
N ASP A 179 22.15 -17.77 12.24
CA ASP A 179 23.19 -16.75 12.29
C ASP A 179 23.05 -15.90 13.56
N LYS A 180 24.02 -16.01 14.46
CA LYS A 180 24.08 -15.26 15.72
C LYS A 180 24.15 -13.74 15.54
N ASN A 181 24.42 -13.28 14.32
CA ASN A 181 24.51 -11.88 13.96
C ASN A 181 23.17 -11.27 13.52
N GLU A 182 22.12 -12.07 13.26
CA GLU A 182 20.83 -11.52 12.81
C GLU A 182 20.09 -10.74 13.93
N LYS A 183 20.37 -11.07 15.20
CA LYS A 183 19.80 -10.42 16.40
C LYS A 183 18.27 -10.22 16.33
N PHE A 184 17.58 -11.19 15.74
CA PHE A 184 16.17 -11.15 15.38
C PHE A 184 15.51 -12.45 15.80
N ALA A 185 14.30 -12.39 16.36
CA ALA A 185 13.49 -13.57 16.61
C ALA A 185 12.01 -13.26 16.58
N THR A 186 11.23 -14.30 16.30
CA THR A 186 9.78 -14.28 16.31
C THR A 186 9.25 -15.49 17.06
N LYS A 187 8.14 -15.34 17.79
CA LYS A 187 7.46 -16.46 18.45
C LYS A 187 5.96 -16.29 18.40
N GLU A 188 5.29 -17.43 18.44
CA GLU A 188 3.84 -17.54 18.49
C GLU A 188 3.42 -18.27 19.76
N ALA A 189 2.28 -17.87 20.32
CA ALA A 189 1.64 -18.59 21.40
C ALA A 189 0.12 -18.45 21.28
N GLN A 190 -0.63 -19.48 21.63
CA GLN A 190 -2.09 -19.42 21.62
C GLN A 190 -2.64 -19.10 23.01
N ASP A 191 -3.66 -18.26 23.08
CA ASP A 191 -4.44 -18.04 24.30
C ASP A 191 -5.62 -19.03 24.38
N SER A 192 -6.33 -19.06 25.53
CA SER A 192 -7.47 -19.94 25.78
C SER A 192 -8.66 -19.73 24.84
N GLU A 193 -8.68 -18.62 24.09
CA GLU A 193 -9.69 -18.31 23.07
C GLU A 193 -9.26 -18.76 21.65
N ASN A 194 -8.22 -19.59 21.51
CA ASN A 194 -7.61 -19.99 20.23
C ASN A 194 -7.10 -18.82 19.37
N GLN A 195 -6.92 -17.64 19.97
CA GLN A 195 -6.25 -16.51 19.33
C GLN A 195 -4.73 -16.72 19.39
N THR A 196 -4.06 -16.51 18.26
CA THR A 196 -2.60 -16.59 18.18
C THR A 196 -1.98 -15.23 18.46
N LEU A 197 -1.16 -15.15 19.50
CA LEU A 197 -0.27 -14.05 19.78
C LEU A 197 1.00 -14.17 18.94
N TYR A 198 1.33 -13.13 18.18
CA TYR A 198 2.54 -13.02 17.38
C TYR A 198 3.50 -12.03 18.04
N CYS A 199 4.73 -12.44 18.29
CA CYS A 199 5.76 -11.64 18.95
C CYS A 199 7.02 -11.52 18.08
N LEU A 200 7.64 -10.35 18.06
CA LEU A 200 8.89 -10.05 17.38
C LEU A 200 9.81 -9.25 18.30
N ALA A 201 11.09 -9.61 18.32
CA ALA A 201 12.14 -8.86 19.00
C ALA A 201 13.37 -8.72 18.09
N GLN A 202 13.98 -7.54 18.05
CA GLN A 202 15.18 -7.30 17.25
C GLN A 202 16.12 -6.27 17.88
N CYS A 203 17.43 -6.50 17.83
CA CYS A 203 18.47 -5.54 18.19
C CYS A 203 19.36 -5.20 17.00
N THR A 204 20.12 -4.10 17.11
CA THR A 204 21.20 -3.84 16.15
C THR A 204 22.30 -4.92 16.26
N PRO A 205 22.74 -5.51 15.14
CA PRO A 205 23.75 -6.58 15.11
C PRO A 205 25.08 -6.27 15.79
N ASP A 206 25.43 -5.00 15.97
CA ASP A 206 26.67 -4.54 16.57
C ASP A 206 26.68 -4.60 18.11
N LEU A 207 25.58 -5.00 18.75
CA LEU A 207 25.46 -5.14 20.20
C LEU A 207 25.90 -6.53 20.70
N SER A 208 26.45 -6.54 21.92
CA SER A 208 26.67 -7.77 22.65
C SER A 208 25.33 -8.46 22.97
N PRO A 209 25.30 -9.79 23.19
CA PRO A 209 24.09 -10.48 23.61
C PRO A 209 23.47 -9.91 24.89
N ASN A 210 24.30 -9.46 25.84
CA ASN A 210 23.84 -8.88 27.10
C ASN A 210 23.16 -7.51 26.87
N ASP A 211 23.80 -6.62 26.09
CA ASP A 211 23.24 -5.30 25.81
C ASP A 211 21.96 -5.39 24.98
N CYS A 212 21.92 -6.32 24.02
CA CYS A 212 20.70 -6.60 23.26
C CYS A 212 19.55 -7.03 24.18
N ARG A 213 19.80 -7.96 25.09
CA ARG A 213 18.82 -8.40 26.10
C ARG A 213 18.36 -7.25 26.99
N THR A 214 19.29 -6.44 27.51
CA THR A 214 18.96 -5.28 28.34
C THR A 214 18.07 -4.28 27.59
N CYS A 215 18.38 -4.01 26.32
CA CYS A 215 17.56 -3.13 25.49
C CYS A 215 16.15 -3.68 25.27
N LEU A 216 16.04 -4.94 24.85
CA LEU A 216 14.76 -5.56 24.55
C LEU A 216 13.87 -5.73 25.79
N SER A 217 14.45 -6.11 26.93
CA SER A 217 13.71 -6.19 28.20
C SER A 217 13.17 -4.82 28.62
N SER A 218 13.94 -3.74 28.43
CA SER A 218 13.44 -2.38 28.64
C SER A 218 12.30 -2.03 27.68
N ALA A 219 12.42 -2.41 26.41
CA ALA A 219 11.37 -2.17 25.41
C ALA A 219 10.06 -2.89 25.76
N ILE A 220 10.13 -4.13 26.27
CA ILE A 220 8.96 -4.86 26.79
C ILE A 220 8.33 -4.09 27.96
N GLU A 221 9.12 -3.67 28.95
CA GLU A 221 8.58 -2.92 30.10
C GLU A 221 7.85 -1.64 29.65
N LYS A 222 8.42 -0.91 28.67
CA LYS A 222 7.79 0.29 28.14
C LYS A 222 6.54 0.00 27.31
N VAL A 223 6.55 -1.03 26.46
CA VAL A 223 5.35 -1.37 25.66
C VAL A 223 4.21 -1.81 26.55
N SER A 224 4.48 -2.61 27.59
CA SER A 224 3.44 -3.04 28.54
C SER A 224 2.84 -1.88 29.32
N LYS A 225 3.61 -0.83 29.60
CA LYS A 225 3.09 0.39 30.27
C LYS A 225 2.31 1.31 29.32
N SER A 226 2.75 1.43 28.07
CA SER A 226 2.15 2.36 27.09
C SER A 226 0.97 1.77 26.33
N CYS A 227 0.95 0.44 26.12
CA CYS A 227 -0.07 -0.31 25.40
C CYS A 227 -0.82 -1.29 26.31
N ASP A 228 -1.02 -0.93 27.59
CA ASP A 228 -1.71 -1.79 28.54
C ASP A 228 -3.14 -2.14 28.08
N GLY A 229 -3.51 -3.41 28.19
CA GLY A 229 -4.79 -3.94 27.73
C GLY A 229 -5.04 -3.89 26.22
N LYS A 230 -4.03 -3.55 25.40
CA LYS A 230 -4.16 -3.52 23.94
C LYS A 230 -3.85 -4.87 23.30
N VAL A 231 -4.56 -5.20 22.22
CA VAL A 231 -4.34 -6.44 21.43
C VAL A 231 -2.99 -6.46 20.71
N GLY A 232 -2.35 -5.30 20.60
CA GLY A 232 -1.08 -5.13 19.92
C GLY A 232 -0.33 -3.90 20.39
N GLY A 233 0.98 -3.94 20.23
CA GLY A 233 1.86 -2.86 20.66
C GLY A 233 3.27 -3.02 20.12
N ARG A 234 3.89 -1.89 19.80
CA ARG A 234 5.28 -1.80 19.38
C ARG A 234 6.03 -0.78 20.21
N PHE A 235 7.28 -1.08 20.54
CA PHE A 235 8.20 -0.11 21.10
C PHE A 235 9.51 -0.08 20.31
N LEU A 236 9.93 1.12 19.92
CA LEU A 236 11.08 1.39 19.07
C LEU A 236 12.12 2.20 19.85
N TYR A 237 13.32 1.63 20.00
CA TYR A 237 14.53 2.32 20.39
C TYR A 237 15.53 2.36 19.22
N PRO A 238 16.57 3.21 19.28
CA PRO A 238 17.66 3.21 18.31
C PRO A 238 18.49 1.92 18.30
N SER A 239 18.57 1.20 19.43
CA SER A 239 19.33 -0.04 19.56
C SER A 239 18.50 -1.32 19.44
N CYS A 240 17.19 -1.26 19.65
CA CYS A 240 16.33 -2.44 19.59
C CYS A 240 14.85 -2.08 19.43
N ASN A 241 14.02 -3.06 19.11
CA ASN A 241 12.58 -2.92 19.07
C ASN A 241 11.85 -4.23 19.38
N VAL A 242 10.60 -4.10 19.82
CA VAL A 242 9.66 -5.21 20.03
C VAL A 242 8.32 -4.89 19.42
N ARG A 243 7.61 -5.90 18.91
CA ARG A 243 6.21 -5.80 18.44
C ARG A 243 5.43 -7.04 18.82
N TYR A 244 4.21 -6.87 19.31
CA TYR A 244 3.22 -7.94 19.39
C TYR A 244 1.91 -7.54 18.74
N GLU A 245 1.18 -8.51 18.20
CA GLU A 245 -0.19 -8.36 17.67
C GLU A 245 -0.94 -9.70 17.79
N LEU A 246 -2.26 -9.66 17.63
CA LEU A 246 -3.13 -10.85 17.47
C LEU A 246 -3.38 -11.24 16.00
N TYR A 247 -2.63 -10.62 15.09
CA TYR A 247 -2.61 -10.96 13.67
C TYR A 247 -1.15 -11.16 13.22
N PRO A 248 -0.88 -12.00 12.21
CA PRO A 248 0.48 -12.26 11.76
C PRO A 248 1.04 -11.00 11.06
N PHE A 249 2.29 -10.61 11.29
CA PHE A 249 2.86 -9.37 10.70
C PHE A 249 4.31 -9.49 10.22
N TYR A 250 4.89 -10.68 10.35
CA TYR A 250 6.24 -11.01 9.92
C TYR A 250 6.21 -12.23 9.02
N ARG A 251 7.20 -12.37 8.14
CA ARG A 251 7.29 -13.51 7.22
C ARG A 251 7.95 -14.69 7.91
N SER A 252 7.48 -15.90 7.62
CA SER A 252 8.22 -17.09 8.03
C SER A 252 9.55 -17.19 7.26
N ILE A 253 10.62 -17.52 7.97
CA ILE A 253 11.97 -17.71 7.41
C ILE A 253 12.08 -19.07 6.71
N THR A 254 11.09 -19.97 6.88
CA THR A 254 10.97 -21.18 6.05
C THR A 254 10.59 -20.76 4.62
N VAL A 255 11.57 -20.90 3.72
CA VAL A 255 11.50 -20.49 2.31
C VAL A 255 10.31 -21.17 1.62
N LEU A 256 9.21 -20.44 1.46
CA LEU A 256 8.21 -20.77 0.45
C LEU A 256 8.57 -20.07 -0.87
N SER A 257 8.33 -20.80 -1.95
CA SER A 257 8.60 -20.37 -3.31
C SER A 257 7.78 -19.11 -3.64
N PRO A 258 8.39 -18.05 -4.20
CA PRO A 258 7.68 -16.85 -4.66
C PRO A 258 6.55 -17.10 -5.69
N ASN A 259 6.47 -18.32 -6.24
CA ASN A 259 5.51 -18.70 -7.27
C ASN A 259 4.25 -19.40 -6.75
N GLU A 260 4.09 -19.56 -5.43
CA GLU A 260 2.90 -20.19 -4.88
C GLU A 260 1.69 -19.22 -4.98
N LEU A 261 0.68 -19.63 -5.73
CA LEU A 261 -0.54 -18.83 -5.93
C LEU A 261 -1.37 -18.86 -4.66
N ALA A 262 -1.85 -17.71 -4.23
CA ALA A 262 -2.78 -17.64 -3.11
C ALA A 262 -4.10 -18.35 -3.50
N PRO A 263 -4.68 -19.20 -2.61
CA PRO A 263 -5.90 -19.93 -2.90
C PRO A 263 -7.07 -18.97 -3.20
N ARG A 264 -7.72 -19.12 -4.35
CA ARG A 264 -8.87 -18.29 -4.74
C ARG A 264 -10.10 -18.63 -3.89
N THR A 265 -10.92 -17.64 -3.57
CA THR A 265 -12.28 -17.84 -3.06
C THR A 265 -13.14 -18.61 -4.05
N ASN A 266 -14.02 -19.47 -3.52
CA ASN A 266 -15.18 -19.97 -4.25
C ASN A 266 -16.32 -18.96 -4.08
N ASP A 267 -16.28 -17.85 -4.82
CA ASP A 267 -17.34 -16.83 -4.72
C ASP A 267 -18.63 -17.29 -5.40
N SER A 268 -19.76 -16.81 -4.86
CA SER A 268 -21.01 -16.81 -5.63
C SER A 268 -20.83 -15.88 -6.85
N LYS A 269 -21.28 -16.32 -8.02
CA LYS A 269 -21.11 -15.57 -9.29
C LYS A 269 -21.62 -14.12 -9.23
N GLN A 270 -22.54 -13.81 -8.31
CA GLN A 270 -23.19 -12.51 -8.17
C GLN A 270 -22.29 -11.44 -7.52
N ASP A 271 -21.24 -11.84 -6.79
CA ASP A 271 -20.33 -10.94 -6.07
C ASP A 271 -18.98 -10.74 -6.77
N SER A 272 -18.72 -11.51 -7.84
CA SER A 272 -17.43 -11.57 -8.54
C SER A 272 -17.18 -10.44 -9.57
N LYS A 273 -18.15 -9.55 -9.77
CA LYS A 273 -18.07 -8.42 -10.71
C LYS A 273 -18.58 -7.14 -10.06
N LEU A 274 -18.02 -6.01 -10.47
CA LEU A 274 -18.57 -4.68 -10.18
C LEU A 274 -20.03 -4.63 -10.65
N SER A 275 -20.97 -4.76 -9.71
CA SER A 275 -22.41 -4.79 -9.97
C SER A 275 -22.99 -3.40 -9.70
N GLU A 276 -23.83 -2.90 -10.61
CA GLU A 276 -24.64 -1.71 -10.34
C GLU A 276 -25.81 -2.03 -9.40
N GLU A 277 -26.27 -3.28 -9.35
CA GLU A 277 -27.37 -3.71 -8.50
C GLU A 277 -26.87 -4.11 -7.11
N SER A 278 -27.45 -3.50 -6.08
CA SER A 278 -27.25 -3.89 -4.69
C SER A 278 -27.98 -5.21 -4.41
N PHE A 279 -27.38 -6.09 -3.61
CA PHE A 279 -28.02 -7.32 -3.15
C PHE A 279 -28.02 -7.39 -1.63
N TYR A 280 -29.05 -8.05 -1.10
CA TYR A 280 -29.25 -8.28 0.32
C TYR A 280 -28.17 -9.22 0.87
N LEU A 281 -27.65 -8.93 2.07
CA LEU A 281 -26.68 -9.78 2.76
C LEU A 281 -27.29 -10.42 4.01
N SER A 282 -27.73 -9.58 4.94
CA SER A 282 -28.20 -10.02 6.25
C SER A 282 -29.01 -8.92 6.93
N TYR A 283 -29.82 -9.29 7.92
CA TYR A 283 -30.42 -8.37 8.87
C TYR A 283 -30.39 -8.98 10.28
N ASN A 284 -30.60 -8.13 11.27
CA ASN A 284 -30.85 -8.55 12.63
C ASN A 284 -31.90 -7.64 13.26
N CYS A 285 -32.90 -8.24 13.90
CA CYS A 285 -33.87 -7.52 14.72
C CYS A 285 -33.78 -8.03 16.17
N SER A 286 -33.86 -7.13 17.14
CA SER A 286 -33.95 -7.56 18.55
C SER A 286 -35.28 -8.24 18.84
N ARG A 287 -35.26 -9.21 19.75
CA ARG A 287 -36.42 -10.01 20.17
C ARG A 287 -37.26 -9.35 21.27
N ASN A 288 -36.83 -8.22 21.83
CA ASN A 288 -37.55 -7.54 22.89
C ASN A 288 -38.79 -6.81 22.36
N HIS A 289 -39.80 -6.59 23.21
CA HIS A 289 -40.97 -5.81 22.85
C HIS A 289 -40.59 -4.37 22.48
N ASN A 290 -41.14 -3.88 21.36
CA ASN A 290 -40.88 -2.56 20.87
C ASN A 290 -41.55 -1.48 21.72
N THR A 291 -40.77 -0.54 22.25
CA THR A 291 -41.29 0.68 22.87
C THR A 291 -41.56 1.79 21.84
N ILE A 292 -41.08 1.61 20.61
CA ILE A 292 -41.23 2.54 19.50
C ILE A 292 -42.58 2.28 18.81
N THR A 293 -43.31 3.33 18.49
CA THR A 293 -44.53 3.22 17.70
C THR A 293 -44.22 2.97 16.22
N ASP A 294 -45.10 2.26 15.52
CA ASP A 294 -45.00 2.04 14.07
C ASP A 294 -44.84 3.36 13.28
N LYS A 295 -45.54 4.40 13.72
CA LYS A 295 -45.47 5.75 13.14
C LYS A 295 -44.04 6.31 13.21
N ASN A 296 -43.35 6.13 14.33
CA ASN A 296 -42.02 6.69 14.54
C ASN A 296 -40.98 5.97 13.66
N ILE A 297 -41.09 4.65 13.49
CA ILE A 297 -40.22 3.88 12.58
C ILE A 297 -40.45 4.32 11.13
N LYS A 298 -41.71 4.40 10.68
CA LYS A 298 -42.04 4.88 9.32
C LYS A 298 -41.47 6.27 9.05
N LEU A 299 -41.62 7.18 10.01
CA LEU A 299 -41.12 8.54 9.90
C LEU A 299 -39.59 8.58 9.80
N LEU A 300 -38.90 7.82 10.67
CA LEU A 300 -37.44 7.68 10.64
C LEU A 300 -36.94 7.18 9.29
N LEU A 301 -37.48 6.07 8.80
CA LEU A 301 -37.05 5.46 7.53
C LEU A 301 -37.32 6.38 6.34
N SER A 302 -38.45 7.10 6.35
CA SER A 302 -38.77 8.11 5.34
C SER A 302 -37.74 9.25 5.32
N TYR A 303 -37.34 9.77 6.49
CA TYR A 303 -36.31 10.81 6.57
C TYR A 303 -34.93 10.32 6.14
N LEU A 304 -34.55 9.08 6.47
CA LEU A 304 -33.29 8.49 6.00
C LEU A 304 -33.29 8.36 4.48
N LEU A 305 -34.37 7.85 3.88
CA LEU A 305 -34.50 7.75 2.43
C LEU A 305 -34.47 9.13 1.75
N SER A 306 -35.18 10.12 2.30
CA SER A 306 -35.16 11.51 1.78
C SER A 306 -33.75 12.13 1.83
N ASN A 307 -32.97 11.81 2.86
CA ASN A 307 -31.59 12.27 2.94
C ASN A 307 -30.68 11.60 1.91
N ALA A 308 -30.93 10.32 1.59
CA ALA A 308 -30.23 9.67 0.48
C ALA A 308 -30.59 10.32 -0.87
N THR A 309 -31.86 10.67 -1.12
CA THR A 309 -32.31 11.24 -2.40
C THR A 309 -31.73 12.62 -2.69
N ILE A 310 -31.39 13.41 -1.67
CA ILE A 310 -30.64 14.67 -1.82
C ILE A 310 -29.12 14.46 -1.98
N GLY A 311 -28.68 13.21 -2.14
CA GLY A 311 -27.30 12.86 -2.50
C GLY A 311 -26.37 12.53 -1.33
N LYS A 312 -26.86 12.49 -0.08
CA LYS A 312 -26.00 12.11 1.06
C LYS A 312 -25.66 10.62 1.00
N LYS A 313 -24.38 10.28 1.23
CA LYS A 313 -23.91 8.89 1.39
C LYS A 313 -23.97 8.40 2.83
N PHE A 314 -24.09 9.31 3.79
CA PHE A 314 -24.25 9.02 5.20
C PHE A 314 -25.19 10.05 5.82
N HIS A 315 -26.09 9.59 6.69
CA HIS A 315 -26.88 10.49 7.52
C HIS A 315 -27.33 9.76 8.77
N SER A 316 -27.21 10.43 9.91
CA SER A 316 -27.79 10.04 11.19
C SER A 316 -28.83 11.07 11.63
N LEU A 317 -29.91 10.60 12.25
CA LEU A 317 -30.97 11.46 12.77
C LEU A 317 -31.72 10.81 13.94
N LYS A 318 -32.49 11.61 14.65
CA LYS A 318 -33.40 11.16 15.71
C LYS A 318 -34.83 11.63 15.45
N VAL A 319 -35.80 10.83 15.88
CA VAL A 319 -37.23 11.13 15.80
C VAL A 319 -37.79 11.15 17.22
N GLU A 320 -38.34 12.31 17.61
CA GLU A 320 -39.03 12.54 18.90
C GLU A 320 -38.18 12.18 20.14
N GLU A 321 -36.85 12.17 20.04
CA GLU A 321 -35.91 11.70 21.09
C GLU A 321 -36.09 10.23 21.52
N ILE A 322 -36.89 9.46 20.78
CA ILE A 322 -37.26 8.07 21.12
C ILE A 322 -36.56 7.07 20.19
N VAL A 323 -36.25 7.47 18.96
CA VAL A 323 -35.65 6.58 17.96
C VAL A 323 -34.49 7.26 17.26
N TYR A 324 -33.38 6.54 17.20
CA TYR A 324 -32.14 6.95 16.56
C TYR A 324 -31.92 6.06 15.35
N GLY A 325 -31.53 6.63 14.22
CA GLY A 325 -31.25 5.85 13.02
C GLY A 325 -30.18 6.48 12.16
N LEU A 326 -29.50 5.66 11.39
CA LEU A 326 -28.57 6.09 10.36
C LEU A 326 -28.59 5.17 9.15
N PHE A 327 -28.12 5.70 8.02
CA PHE A 327 -27.69 4.90 6.90
C PHE A 327 -26.25 5.26 6.51
N MET A 328 -25.55 4.31 5.91
CA MET A 328 -24.25 4.51 5.31
C MET A 328 -24.17 3.73 3.99
N CYS A 329 -23.87 4.42 2.90
CA CYS A 329 -23.53 3.83 1.61
C CYS A 329 -22.03 3.60 1.51
N ARG A 330 -21.62 2.62 0.69
CA ARG A 330 -20.23 2.41 0.35
C ARG A 330 -19.65 3.67 -0.34
N GLY A 331 -18.46 4.09 0.08
CA GLY A 331 -17.94 5.43 -0.24
C GLY A 331 -17.70 5.70 -1.74
N ASP A 332 -17.44 4.67 -2.53
CA ASP A 332 -17.22 4.74 -3.99
C ASP A 332 -18.52 4.89 -4.80
N LEU A 333 -19.69 4.66 -4.21
CA LEU A 333 -20.93 4.58 -4.98
C LEU A 333 -21.44 5.95 -5.47
N PRO A 334 -21.92 6.05 -6.71
CA PRO A 334 -22.70 7.20 -7.18
C PRO A 334 -24.00 7.36 -6.37
N SER A 335 -24.48 8.60 -6.22
CA SER A 335 -25.69 8.90 -5.44
C SER A 335 -26.91 8.08 -5.89
N ARG A 336 -27.06 7.81 -7.20
CA ARG A 336 -28.14 6.97 -7.74
C ARG A 336 -28.16 5.57 -7.13
N LEU A 337 -27.00 4.91 -7.04
CA LEU A 337 -26.89 3.55 -6.52
C LEU A 337 -27.06 3.52 -5.01
N CYS A 338 -26.55 4.54 -4.31
CA CYS A 338 -26.77 4.73 -2.88
C CYS A 338 -28.28 4.85 -2.57
N VAL A 339 -29.00 5.72 -3.28
CA VAL A 339 -30.46 5.90 -3.13
C VAL A 339 -31.20 4.59 -3.33
N GLN A 340 -30.87 3.85 -4.39
CA GLN A 340 -31.54 2.58 -4.69
C GLN A 340 -31.31 1.55 -3.57
N CYS A 341 -30.08 1.46 -3.05
CA CYS A 341 -29.77 0.57 -1.94
C CYS A 341 -30.53 0.96 -0.67
N VAL A 342 -30.50 2.25 -0.30
CA VAL A 342 -31.20 2.75 0.90
C VAL A 342 -32.69 2.51 0.78
N LYS A 343 -33.29 2.72 -0.39
CA LYS A 343 -34.71 2.41 -0.63
C LYS A 343 -35.02 0.94 -0.33
N ASN A 344 -34.31 0.02 -0.97
CA ASN A 344 -34.52 -1.42 -0.77
C ASN A 344 -34.32 -1.81 0.70
N ALA A 345 -33.26 -1.28 1.33
CA ALA A 345 -32.96 -1.51 2.74
C ALA A 345 -34.07 -0.98 3.68
N THR A 346 -34.65 0.20 3.41
CA THR A 346 -35.76 0.74 4.21
C THR A 346 -37.02 -0.11 4.12
N GLU A 347 -37.40 -0.54 2.91
CA GLU A 347 -38.60 -1.36 2.69
C GLU A 347 -38.46 -2.71 3.38
N GLU A 348 -37.32 -3.38 3.22
CA GLU A 348 -37.07 -4.69 3.78
C GLU A 348 -36.86 -4.66 5.30
N LEU A 349 -36.13 -3.67 5.82
CA LEU A 349 -35.95 -3.53 7.27
C LEU A 349 -37.27 -3.22 7.97
N TYR A 350 -38.13 -2.39 7.38
CA TYR A 350 -39.47 -2.14 7.92
C TYR A 350 -40.29 -3.43 7.96
N SER A 351 -40.35 -4.15 6.84
CA SER A 351 -41.10 -5.41 6.75
C SER A 351 -40.64 -6.45 7.78
N LYS A 352 -39.34 -6.50 8.10
CA LYS A 352 -38.75 -7.52 8.97
C LYS A 352 -38.68 -7.12 10.44
N CYS A 353 -38.44 -5.85 10.73
CA CYS A 353 -38.12 -5.37 12.09
C CYS A 353 -39.12 -4.37 12.67
N GLN A 354 -40.22 -3.99 12.00
CA GLN A 354 -41.19 -2.99 12.51
C GLN A 354 -41.69 -3.20 13.96
N TYR A 355 -41.62 -4.43 14.50
CA TYR A 355 -42.00 -4.76 15.87
C TYR A 355 -40.82 -4.95 16.82
N SER A 356 -39.62 -4.52 16.43
CA SER A 356 -38.39 -4.64 17.21
C SER A 356 -37.86 -3.26 17.61
N PRO A 357 -37.35 -3.10 18.85
CA PRO A 357 -36.80 -1.83 19.35
C PRO A 357 -35.49 -1.41 18.68
N GLN A 358 -34.81 -2.35 18.03
CA GLN A 358 -33.62 -2.12 17.22
C GLN A 358 -33.64 -3.06 16.02
N GLY A 359 -33.14 -2.56 14.90
CA GLY A 359 -33.03 -3.30 13.66
C GLY A 359 -31.86 -2.79 12.85
N ILE A 360 -31.15 -3.72 12.21
CA ILE A 360 -30.05 -3.42 11.29
C ILE A 360 -30.15 -4.32 10.07
N ILE A 361 -29.85 -3.77 8.89
CA ILE A 361 -29.79 -4.49 7.63
C ILE A 361 -28.53 -4.11 6.88
N TRP A 362 -27.90 -5.11 6.26
CA TRP A 362 -26.74 -4.95 5.40
C TRP A 362 -27.08 -5.40 3.99
N TYR A 363 -26.77 -4.52 3.05
CA TYR A 363 -26.72 -4.78 1.63
C TYR A 363 -25.27 -4.63 1.16
N SER A 364 -24.97 -5.13 -0.03
CA SER A 364 -23.62 -5.01 -0.63
C SER A 364 -23.17 -3.56 -0.85
N HIS A 365 -24.12 -2.62 -0.93
CA HIS A 365 -23.90 -1.21 -1.26
C HIS A 365 -24.18 -0.26 -0.09
N CYS A 366 -24.89 -0.69 0.95
CA CYS A 366 -25.26 0.18 2.06
C CYS A 366 -25.63 -0.63 3.31
N LEU A 367 -25.59 0.02 4.45
CA LEU A 367 -26.19 -0.46 5.69
C LEU A 367 -27.21 0.57 6.19
N LEU A 368 -28.22 0.08 6.89
CA LEU A 368 -29.19 0.92 7.59
C LEU A 368 -29.50 0.31 8.95
N ARG A 369 -29.54 1.14 9.99
CA ARG A 369 -29.83 0.70 11.35
C ARG A 369 -30.65 1.72 12.13
N TYR A 370 -31.45 1.23 13.06
CA TYR A 370 -32.15 2.05 14.05
C TYR A 370 -32.18 1.36 15.43
N SER A 371 -32.39 2.16 16.46
CA SER A 371 -32.53 1.71 17.85
C SER A 371 -33.31 2.72 18.67
N ASN A 372 -33.98 2.27 19.74
CA ASN A 372 -34.50 3.13 20.80
C ASN A 372 -33.42 3.58 21.81
N GLN A 373 -32.22 3.00 21.73
CA GLN A 373 -31.05 3.43 22.49
C GLN A 373 -30.16 4.33 21.63
N TYR A 374 -29.55 5.32 22.26
CA TYR A 374 -28.58 6.18 21.60
C TYR A 374 -27.30 5.39 21.29
N PHE A 375 -26.80 5.50 20.05
CA PHE A 375 -25.61 4.76 19.59
C PHE A 375 -24.65 5.59 18.72
N PHE A 376 -24.85 6.90 18.58
CA PHE A 376 -23.99 7.72 17.73
C PHE A 376 -22.66 8.06 18.43
N ASN A 377 -21.63 8.29 17.64
CA ASN A 377 -20.28 8.68 18.07
C ASN A 377 -19.61 7.63 18.97
N HIS A 378 -20.03 6.37 18.90
CA HIS A 378 -19.42 5.23 19.55
C HIS A 378 -19.55 4.00 18.66
N PHE A 379 -18.51 3.18 18.59
CA PHE A 379 -18.56 1.98 17.77
C PHE A 379 -19.16 0.80 18.54
N GLU A 380 -20.01 0.05 17.86
CA GLU A 380 -20.50 -1.26 18.26
C GLU A 380 -19.99 -2.34 17.30
N THR A 381 -19.78 -3.54 17.83
CA THR A 381 -19.24 -4.71 17.11
C THR A 381 -20.28 -5.81 16.86
N ARG A 382 -21.48 -5.69 17.45
CA ARG A 382 -22.55 -6.67 17.36
C ARG A 382 -23.92 -5.99 17.17
N PRO A 383 -24.85 -6.60 16.42
CA PRO A 383 -24.69 -7.86 15.67
C PRO A 383 -23.73 -7.68 14.47
N MET A 384 -23.09 -8.77 14.05
CA MET A 384 -22.13 -8.77 12.93
C MET A 384 -22.63 -9.68 11.81
N PHE A 385 -22.25 -9.36 10.58
CA PHE A 385 -22.24 -10.29 9.45
C PHE A 385 -20.81 -10.55 9.00
N SER A 386 -20.44 -11.81 8.81
CA SER A 386 -19.16 -12.19 8.22
C SER A 386 -19.34 -13.25 7.13
N ASP A 387 -18.56 -13.11 6.06
CA ASP A 387 -18.46 -14.05 4.96
C ASP A 387 -16.97 -14.24 4.68
N ILE A 388 -16.37 -15.22 5.35
CA ILE A 388 -14.95 -15.57 5.27
C ILE A 388 -14.87 -17.07 5.12
N ASN A 389 -14.05 -17.54 4.19
CA ASN A 389 -13.79 -18.96 4.03
C ASN A 389 -12.75 -19.44 5.06
N VAL A 390 -13.10 -20.48 5.82
CA VAL A 390 -12.29 -21.02 6.93
C VAL A 390 -12.00 -22.50 6.68
N THR A 391 -10.76 -22.93 6.91
CA THR A 391 -10.37 -24.35 6.87
C THR A 391 -10.54 -25.02 8.24
N ASN A 392 -10.82 -26.32 8.23
CA ASN A 392 -10.94 -27.10 9.47
C ASN A 392 -9.58 -27.33 10.14
N ASP A 393 -8.51 -27.42 9.36
CA ASP A 393 -7.15 -27.59 9.86
C ASP A 393 -6.43 -26.23 9.90
N PRO A 394 -5.65 -25.95 10.96
CA PRO A 394 -4.74 -24.81 10.98
C PRO A 394 -3.78 -24.94 9.81
N ILE A 395 -3.62 -23.89 9.01
CA ILE A 395 -2.65 -23.89 7.92
C ILE A 395 -1.28 -23.66 8.56
N PRO A 396 -0.40 -24.68 8.63
CA PRO A 396 0.93 -24.50 9.18
C PRO A 396 1.71 -23.56 8.25
N ASP A 397 2.58 -22.75 8.86
CA ASP A 397 3.39 -21.73 8.19
C ASP A 397 2.59 -20.53 7.68
N GLN A 398 2.96 -19.37 8.20
CA GLN A 398 2.44 -18.05 7.85
C GLN A 398 2.55 -17.82 6.34
N ASN A 399 1.49 -18.15 5.61
CA ASN A 399 1.42 -17.93 4.17
C ASN A 399 1.83 -16.47 3.89
N LEU A 400 2.73 -16.28 2.90
CA LEU A 400 3.16 -14.96 2.43
C LEU A 400 1.95 -14.04 2.20
N PHE A 401 0.85 -14.62 1.70
CA PHE A 401 -0.42 -13.94 1.54
C PHE A 401 -1.00 -13.41 2.86
N THR A 402 -1.10 -14.25 3.91
CA THR A 402 -1.71 -13.87 5.19
C THR A 402 -0.98 -12.68 5.80
N ASN A 403 0.36 -12.69 5.71
CA ASN A 403 1.21 -11.59 6.15
C ASN A 403 1.06 -10.32 5.30
N ALA A 404 0.93 -10.48 3.98
CA ALA A 404 0.70 -9.34 3.09
C ALA A 404 -0.66 -8.70 3.36
N LEU A 405 -1.71 -9.52 3.51
CA LEU A 405 -3.05 -9.09 3.82
C LEU A 405 -3.10 -8.36 5.17
N SER A 406 -2.63 -8.99 6.25
CA SER A 406 -2.70 -8.42 7.60
C SER A 406 -1.94 -7.09 7.72
N ASN A 407 -0.75 -6.97 7.11
CA ASN A 407 -0.02 -5.71 7.06
C ASN A 407 -0.80 -4.67 6.26
N GLN A 408 -1.29 -5.02 5.07
CA GLN A 408 -2.08 -4.08 4.26
C GLN A 408 -3.32 -3.56 5.01
N LEU A 409 -4.04 -4.44 5.70
CA LEU A 409 -5.21 -4.04 6.50
C LEU A 409 -4.79 -3.14 7.66
N SER A 410 -3.82 -3.56 8.48
CA SER A 410 -3.35 -2.77 9.62
C SER A 410 -2.85 -1.37 9.21
N GLU A 411 -2.27 -1.22 8.03
CA GLU A 411 -1.76 0.06 7.54
C GLU A 411 -2.88 1.01 7.09
N LEU A 412 -3.94 0.46 6.50
CA LEU A 412 -5.07 1.24 6.01
C LEU A 412 -5.94 1.80 7.13
N VAL A 413 -5.94 1.17 8.32
CA VAL A 413 -6.73 1.62 9.47
C VAL A 413 -6.57 3.11 9.73
N ASN A 414 -5.32 3.58 9.87
CA ASN A 414 -5.05 4.98 10.16
C ASN A 414 -5.38 5.91 8.99
N VAL A 415 -5.21 5.44 7.75
CA VAL A 415 -5.59 6.20 6.56
C VAL A 415 -7.09 6.40 6.54
N THR A 416 -7.86 5.34 6.80
CA THR A 416 -9.32 5.36 6.88
C THR A 416 -9.82 6.21 8.03
N GLY A 417 -9.24 6.09 9.22
CA GLY A 417 -9.61 6.89 10.38
C GLY A 417 -9.35 8.38 10.20
N ASN A 418 -8.26 8.77 9.54
CA ASN A 418 -7.93 10.18 9.29
C ASN A 418 -8.67 10.77 8.08
N ASN A 419 -9.32 9.95 7.26
CA ASN A 419 -10.07 10.39 6.10
C ASN A 419 -11.43 10.96 6.52
N ASP A 420 -11.79 12.15 6.04
CA ASP A 420 -13.08 12.80 6.32
C ASP A 420 -14.28 11.98 5.83
N GLU A 421 -14.12 11.21 4.75
CA GLU A 421 -15.12 10.26 4.25
C GLU A 421 -15.17 8.95 5.03
N LYS A 422 -14.19 8.71 5.92
CA LYS A 422 -14.02 7.46 6.67
C LYS A 422 -14.06 6.22 5.78
N PHE A 423 -13.53 6.35 4.56
CA PHE A 423 -13.57 5.33 3.51
C PHE A 423 -12.25 5.32 2.74
N THR A 424 -11.65 4.15 2.63
CA THR A 424 -10.42 3.97 1.87
C THR A 424 -10.51 2.71 1.02
N THR A 425 -9.94 2.79 -0.18
CA THR A 425 -9.73 1.65 -1.06
C THR A 425 -8.24 1.49 -1.33
N ASN A 426 -7.75 0.26 -1.48
CA ASN A 426 -6.37 0.01 -1.88
C ASN A 426 -6.27 -1.22 -2.79
N SER A 427 -5.14 -1.35 -3.48
CA SER A 427 -4.77 -2.53 -4.26
C SER A 427 -3.29 -2.86 -4.07
N LEU A 428 -2.98 -4.12 -3.78
CA LEU A 428 -1.63 -4.63 -3.58
C LEU A 428 -1.34 -5.75 -4.57
N ILE A 429 -0.25 -5.62 -5.33
CA ILE A 429 0.21 -6.69 -6.24
C ILE A 429 0.86 -7.78 -5.39
N LEU A 430 0.27 -8.98 -5.39
CA LEU A 430 0.81 -10.13 -4.65
C LEU A 430 1.87 -10.88 -5.46
N ASN A 431 1.64 -11.00 -6.77
CA ASN A 431 2.53 -11.64 -7.74
C ASN A 431 2.12 -11.24 -9.16
N ASP A 432 2.82 -11.76 -10.18
CA ASP A 432 2.57 -11.47 -11.60
C ASP A 432 1.14 -11.79 -12.09
N LYS A 433 0.33 -12.51 -11.29
CA LYS A 433 -1.01 -12.98 -11.66
C LYS A 433 -2.12 -12.51 -10.71
N GLN A 434 -1.81 -12.02 -9.52
CA GLN A 434 -2.78 -11.75 -8.46
C GLN A 434 -2.57 -10.35 -7.87
N THR A 435 -3.68 -9.64 -7.73
CA THR A 435 -3.76 -8.35 -7.05
C THR A 435 -4.83 -8.45 -5.98
N LEU A 436 -4.47 -8.08 -4.75
CA LEU A 436 -5.37 -7.99 -3.61
C LEU A 436 -6.02 -6.61 -3.60
N TYR A 437 -7.34 -6.55 -3.60
CA TYR A 437 -8.14 -5.33 -3.51
C TYR A 437 -8.77 -5.26 -2.13
N THR A 438 -8.67 -4.11 -1.46
CA THR A 438 -9.19 -3.93 -0.10
C THR A 438 -10.06 -2.68 0.00
N VAL A 439 -11.06 -2.75 0.87
CA VAL A 439 -11.92 -1.62 1.27
C VAL A 439 -12.09 -1.64 2.78
N GLU A 440 -11.87 -0.49 3.40
CA GLU A 440 -12.17 -0.21 4.79
C GLU A 440 -13.10 1.00 4.88
N GLN A 441 -14.09 0.91 5.76
CA GLN A 441 -15.03 2.01 5.97
C GLN A 441 -15.53 2.05 7.41
N CYS A 442 -15.69 3.25 7.96
CA CYS A 442 -16.40 3.50 9.22
C CYS A 442 -17.61 4.40 9.01
N THR A 443 -18.56 4.38 9.94
CA THR A 443 -19.63 5.38 9.97
C THR A 443 -19.03 6.77 10.27
N LYS A 444 -19.57 7.81 9.62
CA LYS A 444 -18.97 9.16 9.65
C LYS A 444 -19.18 9.90 10.96
N ASP A 445 -19.99 9.36 11.87
CA ASP A 445 -20.16 9.86 13.24
C ASP A 445 -19.01 9.46 14.18
N LEU A 446 -18.19 8.47 13.80
CA LEU A 446 -17.05 8.06 14.62
C LEU A 446 -15.89 9.05 14.54
N SER A 447 -15.26 9.28 15.69
CA SER A 447 -13.95 9.92 15.77
C SER A 447 -12.87 9.11 15.03
N THR A 448 -11.71 9.71 14.79
CA THR A 448 -10.55 8.98 14.22
C THR A 448 -10.19 7.76 15.07
N ASP A 449 -10.11 7.92 16.39
CA ASP A 449 -9.71 6.86 17.30
C ASP A 449 -10.75 5.73 17.37
N GLU A 450 -12.04 6.06 17.32
CA GLU A 450 -13.10 5.06 17.31
C GLU A 450 -13.18 4.28 15.99
N CYS A 451 -12.99 4.96 14.86
CA CYS A 451 -12.88 4.27 13.58
C CYS A 451 -11.68 3.33 13.56
N ASN A 452 -10.51 3.81 14.02
CA ASN A 452 -9.32 2.99 14.13
C ASN A 452 -9.54 1.77 15.03
N SER A 453 -10.19 1.98 16.17
CA SER A 453 -10.53 0.91 17.13
C SER A 453 -11.47 -0.12 16.53
N CYS A 454 -12.50 0.32 15.79
CA CYS A 454 -13.47 -0.57 15.16
C CYS A 454 -12.80 -1.48 14.11
N LEU A 455 -11.98 -0.91 13.22
CA LEU A 455 -11.27 -1.68 12.18
C LEU A 455 -10.21 -2.60 12.78
N ASN A 456 -9.43 -2.12 13.75
CA ASN A 456 -8.44 -2.95 14.44
C ASN A 456 -9.09 -4.13 15.20
N ASP A 457 -10.26 -3.92 15.79
CA ASP A 457 -11.02 -4.98 16.47
C ASP A 457 -11.43 -6.07 15.47
N MET A 458 -11.96 -5.70 14.29
CA MET A 458 -12.25 -6.66 13.22
C MET A 458 -11.03 -7.47 12.78
N ILE A 459 -9.92 -6.77 12.50
CA ILE A 459 -8.67 -7.36 12.01
C ILE A 459 -8.10 -8.34 13.05
N SER A 460 -8.18 -7.97 14.34
CA SER A 460 -7.53 -8.74 15.40
C SER A 460 -8.39 -9.88 15.95
N LYS A 461 -9.72 -9.77 15.89
CA LYS A 461 -10.63 -10.71 16.57
C LYS A 461 -11.52 -11.52 15.65
N GLU A 462 -11.91 -10.96 14.51
CA GLU A 462 -12.93 -11.59 13.65
C GLU A 462 -12.33 -12.27 12.42
N ILE A 463 -11.11 -11.93 12.01
CA ILE A 463 -10.37 -12.68 10.99
C ILE A 463 -9.69 -13.89 11.66
N PRO A 464 -10.06 -15.13 11.29
CA PRO A 464 -9.45 -16.33 11.87
C PRO A 464 -8.11 -16.63 11.17
N TRP A 465 -7.07 -15.85 11.49
CA TRP A 465 -5.79 -15.87 10.77
C TRP A 465 -5.17 -17.26 10.58
N SER A 466 -5.20 -18.09 11.62
CA SER A 466 -4.65 -19.47 11.59
C SER A 466 -5.46 -20.44 10.72
N PHE A 467 -6.71 -20.09 10.40
CA PHE A 467 -7.67 -20.95 9.69
C PHE A 467 -8.18 -20.29 8.40
N LEU A 468 -7.56 -19.20 7.94
CA LEU A 468 -8.01 -18.47 6.77
C LEU A 468 -7.81 -19.31 5.51
N GLY A 469 -8.90 -19.85 4.95
CA GLY A 469 -8.86 -20.90 3.95
C GLY A 469 -8.63 -20.45 2.51
N SER A 470 -9.07 -19.24 2.15
CA SER A 470 -8.85 -18.66 0.83
C SER A 470 -8.70 -17.15 0.91
N VAL A 471 -8.18 -16.54 -0.15
CA VAL A 471 -8.25 -15.09 -0.32
C VAL A 471 -9.70 -14.71 -0.56
N GLY A 472 -10.24 -13.77 0.20
CA GLY A 472 -11.63 -13.31 0.08
C GLY A 472 -12.32 -13.28 1.43
N GLY A 473 -12.78 -12.10 1.84
CA GLY A 473 -13.42 -11.94 3.13
C GLY A 473 -14.20 -10.65 3.23
N ARG A 474 -15.37 -10.72 3.88
CA ARG A 474 -16.19 -9.57 4.25
C ARG A 474 -16.58 -9.66 5.72
N ILE A 475 -16.40 -8.55 6.43
CA ILE A 475 -16.83 -8.39 7.82
C ILE A 475 -17.57 -7.07 7.93
N LEU A 476 -18.79 -7.12 8.45
CA LEU A 476 -19.66 -5.96 8.63
C LEU A 476 -20.08 -5.86 10.09
N TYR A 477 -19.56 -4.85 10.78
CA TYR A 477 -20.08 -4.40 12.05
C TYR A 477 -21.18 -3.37 11.82
N PRO A 478 -21.90 -2.98 12.89
CA PRO A 478 -22.82 -1.87 12.84
C PRO A 478 -22.16 -0.50 12.61
N SER A 479 -20.82 -0.40 12.72
CA SER A 479 -20.09 0.88 12.77
C SER A 479 -18.87 0.94 11.84
N CYS A 480 -18.37 -0.21 11.37
CA CYS A 480 -17.32 -0.29 10.37
C CYS A 480 -17.46 -1.55 9.52
N ASN A 481 -16.82 -1.53 8.36
CA ASN A 481 -16.88 -2.57 7.35
C ASN A 481 -15.48 -2.82 6.80
N LEU A 482 -15.15 -4.08 6.57
CA LEU A 482 -13.91 -4.52 5.97
C LEU A 482 -14.21 -5.53 4.86
N ARG A 483 -13.59 -5.36 3.69
CA ARG A 483 -13.66 -6.33 2.59
C ARG A 483 -12.33 -6.44 1.87
N PHE A 484 -11.92 -7.65 1.50
CA PHE A 484 -10.74 -7.90 0.67
C PHE A 484 -10.98 -9.04 -0.32
N GLU A 485 -10.46 -8.93 -1.55
CA GLU A 485 -10.64 -9.92 -2.63
C GLU A 485 -9.48 -9.91 -3.65
N LEU A 486 -9.40 -10.95 -4.51
CA LEU A 486 -8.45 -10.99 -5.65
C LEU A 486 -8.97 -10.33 -6.95
N PHE A 487 -10.17 -9.77 -6.91
CA PHE A 487 -10.77 -9.06 -8.03
C PHE A 487 -11.25 -7.69 -7.55
N LYS A 488 -11.27 -6.72 -8.44
CA LYS A 488 -11.72 -5.37 -8.11
C LYS A 488 -13.24 -5.34 -7.94
N PHE A 489 -13.71 -4.80 -6.82
CA PHE A 489 -15.14 -4.72 -6.46
C PHE A 489 -15.63 -3.30 -6.09
N TYR A 490 -14.77 -2.29 -6.27
CA TYR A 490 -15.09 -0.87 -6.05
C TYR A 490 -14.84 -0.04 -7.32
N MET A 491 -15.49 1.12 -7.41
CA MET A 491 -15.32 2.08 -8.51
C MET A 491 -14.13 3.01 -8.25
N ASP A 492 -13.35 3.34 -9.28
CA ASP A 492 -12.39 4.43 -9.20
C ASP A 492 -13.11 5.76 -9.42
N GLY A 493 -12.64 6.82 -8.75
CA GLY A 493 -13.25 8.16 -8.82
C GLY A 493 -13.43 8.74 -10.23
N ASP A 494 -12.72 8.21 -11.24
CA ASP A 494 -12.77 8.66 -12.63
C ASP A 494 -13.64 7.78 -13.58
N GLU A 495 -14.08 6.58 -13.17
CA GLU A 495 -14.89 5.70 -14.03
C GLU A 495 -16.40 5.96 -13.96
N ALA A 496 -16.85 6.91 -13.13
CA ALA A 496 -18.26 7.24 -12.94
C ALA A 496 -18.94 7.99 -14.11
N LEU A 497 -18.26 8.14 -15.26
CA LEU A 497 -18.83 8.76 -16.45
C LEU A 497 -18.60 7.89 -17.69
N LEU A 498 -19.50 6.94 -17.91
CA LEU A 498 -20.18 6.66 -19.20
C LEU A 498 -20.83 5.26 -19.18
N PRO A 499 -22.11 5.11 -19.56
CA PRO A 499 -22.66 3.81 -19.88
C PRO A 499 -22.14 3.37 -21.26
N THR A 500 -20.97 2.74 -21.33
CA THR A 500 -20.55 2.13 -22.59
C THR A 500 -21.27 0.81 -22.79
N ARG A 501 -22.28 0.84 -23.69
CA ARG A 501 -22.80 -0.32 -24.40
C ARG A 501 -21.64 -1.22 -24.82
N HIS A 502 -21.67 -2.46 -24.37
CA HIS A 502 -20.83 -3.53 -24.89
C HIS A 502 -21.22 -3.84 -26.35
N ALA A 503 -20.53 -3.21 -27.30
CA ALA A 503 -20.21 -3.73 -28.64
C ALA A 503 -19.22 -2.76 -29.31
N GLU A 504 -18.36 -3.26 -30.21
CA GLU A 504 -17.49 -2.51 -31.16
C GLU A 504 -16.02 -2.19 -30.83
N LYS A 505 -15.39 -2.67 -29.74
CA LYS A 505 -13.91 -2.55 -29.65
C LYS A 505 -13.13 -3.50 -30.59
N LYS A 506 -13.74 -4.59 -31.06
CA LYS A 506 -13.07 -5.52 -32.00
C LYS A 506 -13.05 -5.00 -33.44
N THR A 507 -14.07 -4.25 -33.88
CA THR A 507 -14.17 -3.76 -35.27
C THR A 507 -13.17 -2.64 -35.57
N ILE A 508 -12.86 -1.79 -34.59
CA ILE A 508 -11.91 -0.68 -34.76
C ILE A 508 -10.48 -1.21 -35.00
N ILE A 509 -10.07 -2.30 -34.34
CA ILE A 509 -8.74 -2.90 -34.55
C ILE A 509 -8.61 -3.49 -35.97
N PHE A 510 -9.67 -4.14 -36.48
CA PHE A 510 -9.66 -4.71 -37.82
C PHE A 510 -9.63 -3.66 -38.95
N ILE A 511 -10.08 -2.42 -38.70
CA ILE A 511 -10.08 -1.34 -39.71
C ILE A 511 -8.83 -0.48 -39.61
N VAL A 512 -8.37 -0.17 -38.39
CA VAL A 512 -7.26 0.77 -38.18
C VAL A 512 -5.91 0.14 -38.54
N VAL A 513 -5.69 -1.15 -38.24
CA VAL A 513 -4.41 -1.82 -38.52
C VAL A 513 -4.11 -1.92 -40.02
N PRO A 514 -5.06 -2.32 -40.90
CA PRO A 514 -4.81 -2.32 -42.35
C PRO A 514 -4.55 -0.94 -42.93
N ILE A 515 -5.22 0.10 -42.44
CA ILE A 515 -5.02 1.48 -42.90
C ILE A 515 -3.60 1.96 -42.57
N ILE A 516 -3.11 1.66 -41.36
CA ILE A 516 -1.73 2.00 -40.96
C ILE A 516 -0.71 1.26 -41.83
N ILE A 517 -0.94 -0.02 -42.11
CA ILE A 517 -0.06 -0.82 -43.00
C ILE A 517 -0.06 -0.24 -44.43
N LEU A 518 -1.22 0.13 -44.97
CA LEU A 518 -1.34 0.77 -46.27
C LEU A 518 -0.58 2.11 -46.34
N VAL A 519 -0.71 2.95 -45.31
CA VAL A 519 0.02 4.23 -45.23
C VAL A 519 1.54 4.01 -45.14
N MET A 520 1.98 3.00 -44.39
CA MET A 520 3.41 2.64 -44.31
C MET A 520 3.94 2.15 -45.67
N LEU A 521 3.21 1.27 -46.35
CA LEU A 521 3.60 0.78 -47.68
C LEU A 521 3.63 1.90 -48.72
N PHE A 522 2.66 2.82 -48.69
CA PHE A 522 2.63 3.98 -49.58
C PHE A 522 3.81 4.93 -49.33
N SER A 523 4.17 5.13 -48.06
CA SER A 523 5.31 5.94 -47.66
C SER A 523 6.65 5.34 -48.11
N ILE A 524 6.79 4.01 -48.00
CA ILE A 524 7.95 3.26 -48.48
C ILE A 524 8.02 3.33 -50.01
N GLY A 525 6.91 3.10 -50.71
CA GLY A 525 6.82 3.21 -52.17
C GLY A 525 7.21 4.60 -52.66
N TYR A 526 6.68 5.66 -52.05
CA TYR A 526 7.04 7.04 -52.34
C TYR A 526 8.54 7.30 -52.13
N PHE A 527 9.12 6.77 -51.05
CA PHE A 527 10.55 6.89 -50.77
C PHE A 527 11.41 6.19 -51.82
N LEU A 528 11.02 4.98 -52.25
CA LEU A 528 11.70 4.23 -53.30
C LEU A 528 11.61 4.93 -54.66
N ILE A 529 10.45 5.47 -55.04
CA ILE A 529 10.27 6.28 -56.26
C ILE A 529 11.14 7.54 -56.22
N LYS A 530 11.19 8.24 -55.08
CA LYS A 530 12.04 9.41 -54.89
C LYS A 530 13.52 9.06 -54.98
N ARG A 531 13.93 7.91 -54.43
CA ARG A 531 15.30 7.38 -54.53
C ARG A 531 15.65 7.00 -55.97
N TRP A 532 14.72 6.39 -56.70
CA TRP A 532 14.90 6.01 -58.11
C TRP A 532 15.01 7.24 -59.02
N ARG A 533 14.14 8.26 -58.85
CA ARG A 533 14.23 9.55 -59.57
C ARG A 533 15.55 10.28 -59.30
N ARG A 534 16.08 10.22 -58.08
CA ARG A 534 17.40 10.78 -57.74
C ARG A 534 18.54 10.01 -58.43
N LYS A 535 18.43 8.68 -58.54
CA LYS A 535 19.42 7.85 -59.26
C LYS A 535 19.42 8.17 -60.75
N SER A 536 18.24 8.28 -61.36
CA SER A 536 18.06 8.66 -62.78
C SER A 536 18.59 10.06 -63.10
N ARG A 537 18.34 11.08 -62.24
CA ARG A 537 18.92 12.43 -62.42
C ARG A 537 20.44 12.45 -62.36
N LYS A 538 21.07 11.61 -61.51
CA LYS A 538 22.54 11.50 -61.46
C LYS A 538 23.13 10.89 -62.74
N THR A 539 22.41 9.98 -63.40
CA THR A 539 22.85 9.39 -64.67
C THR A 539 22.83 10.43 -65.79
N ILE A 540 21.75 11.23 -65.89
CA ILE A 540 21.60 12.29 -66.90
C ILE A 540 22.66 13.40 -66.74
N LEU A 541 22.99 13.79 -65.51
CA LEU A 541 24.06 14.77 -65.24
C LEU A 541 25.46 14.26 -65.65
N ARG A 542 25.70 12.94 -65.57
CA ARG A 542 26.99 12.34 -65.95
C ARG A 542 27.19 12.31 -67.47
N GLU A 543 26.11 12.13 -68.24
CA GLU A 543 26.13 12.17 -69.69
C GLU A 543 26.31 13.61 -70.23
N ASN A 544 25.61 14.58 -69.64
CA ASN A 544 25.76 16.00 -70.02
C ASN A 544 27.15 16.57 -69.70
N CYS A 545 27.80 16.14 -68.61
CA CYS A 545 29.18 16.52 -68.29
C CYS A 545 30.21 15.96 -69.29
N LYS A 546 30.01 14.72 -69.78
CA LYS A 546 30.89 14.14 -70.80
C LYS A 546 30.78 14.87 -72.14
N TYR A 547 29.58 15.32 -72.51
CA TYR A 547 29.36 16.09 -73.73
C TYR A 547 30.04 17.48 -73.70
N TYR A 548 29.97 18.18 -72.55
CA TYR A 548 30.62 19.48 -72.39
C TYR A 548 32.15 19.40 -72.41
N LEU A 549 32.75 18.37 -71.82
CA LEU A 549 34.20 18.13 -71.86
C LEU A 549 34.70 17.79 -73.27
N TRP A 550 33.92 17.04 -74.06
CA TRP A 550 34.26 16.74 -75.46
C TRP A 550 34.21 18.00 -76.35
N LYS A 551 33.20 18.86 -76.16
CA LYS A 551 33.05 20.11 -76.92
C LYS A 551 34.19 21.10 -76.65
N ASN A 552 34.61 21.26 -75.40
CA ASN A 552 35.72 22.15 -75.04
C ASN A 552 37.08 21.65 -75.53
N LYS A 553 37.31 20.33 -75.58
CA LYS A 553 38.56 19.75 -76.13
C LYS A 553 38.68 20.00 -77.64
N LYS A 554 37.56 20.04 -78.37
CA LYS A 554 37.52 20.32 -79.82
C LYS A 554 37.80 21.79 -80.16
N VAL A 555 37.42 22.72 -79.28
CA VAL A 555 37.71 24.16 -79.43
C VAL A 555 39.17 24.47 -79.13
N LEU A 556 39.76 23.85 -78.10
CA LEU A 556 41.18 23.97 -77.78
C LEU A 556 42.09 23.45 -78.91
N LEU A 557 41.75 22.31 -79.53
CA LEU A 557 42.48 21.80 -80.71
C LEU A 557 42.39 22.72 -81.94
N LYS A 558 41.28 23.46 -82.11
CA LYS A 558 41.15 24.47 -83.18
C LYS A 558 41.95 25.73 -82.91
N MET A 559 42.04 26.19 -81.66
CA MET A 559 42.88 27.35 -81.30
C MET A 559 44.38 27.03 -81.41
N GLN A 560 44.80 25.79 -81.12
CA GLN A 560 46.19 25.37 -81.24
C GLN A 560 46.67 25.25 -82.70
N PHE A 561 45.75 24.97 -83.64
CA PHE A 561 46.03 25.02 -85.08
C PHE A 561 46.15 26.45 -85.64
N LEU A 562 45.45 27.44 -85.06
CA LEU A 562 45.50 28.83 -85.50
C LEU A 562 46.72 29.60 -84.98
N ILE A 563 47.35 29.15 -83.89
CA ILE A 563 48.56 29.76 -83.33
C ILE A 563 49.82 29.34 -84.12
N ASN A 564 49.84 28.15 -84.73
CA ASN A 564 50.99 27.66 -85.51
C ASN A 564 51.12 28.23 -86.94
N PHE A 565 50.20 29.07 -87.40
CA PHE A 565 50.25 29.67 -88.75
C PHE A 565 50.76 31.13 -88.76
N LYS A 566 51.22 31.67 -87.62
CA LYS A 566 51.75 33.04 -87.51
C LYS A 566 53.26 33.13 -87.23
N GLN A 567 53.99 32.05 -87.50
CA GLN A 567 55.46 32.02 -87.56
C GLN A 567 55.92 31.38 -88.88
N VAL A 568 55.79 32.15 -89.96
CA VAL A 568 56.71 32.18 -91.11
C VAL A 568 56.84 33.63 -91.54
#